data_AF-A0A0Q6XAC5-F1
#
_entry.id   AF-A0A0Q6XAC5-F1
#
_cell.length_a   1.000
_cell.length_b   1.000
_cell.length_c   1.000
_cell.angle_alpha   90.00
_cell.angle_beta   90.00
_cell.angle_gamma   90.00
#
_symmetry.space_group_name_H-M   'P 1'
#
loop_
_entity.id
_entity.type
_entity.pdbx_description
1 polymer ?
#
loop_
_entity_poly.entity_id
_entity_poly.type
_entity_poly.pdbx_seq_one_letter_code
_entity_poly.pdbx_strand_id
1 'polypeptide(L)'
;MTSRTTTGLAALALFSAMLQGAWAQGDGALGAQLFDGRAALPAQLTGRGLALPVTASRCANCHRRDGPATAAPAAPSFGPPLTAASLRKRQPRRGGPASNYDNASFCRLLRTGIDPAFVLIDERMPRYTATDAQCAALWVYLGGSS
;
A
#
# COMPACT_ATOMS: atom_id res chain seq x y z
N MET A 1 -36.19 35.58 28.66
CA MET A 1 -34.78 35.51 28.20
C MET A 1 -34.38 34.04 28.13
N THR A 2 -34.25 33.50 26.93
CA THR A 2 -34.01 32.07 26.63
C THR A 2 -32.51 31.79 26.52
N SER A 3 -32.00 30.90 27.39
CA SER A 3 -30.59 30.50 27.40
C SER A 3 -30.34 29.35 26.41
N ARG A 4 -29.38 29.50 25.51
CA ARG A 4 -29.01 28.52 24.47
C ARG A 4 -28.02 27.48 25.03
N THR A 5 -28.42 26.22 25.05
CA THR A 5 -27.57 25.04 25.29
C THR A 5 -26.59 24.84 24.12
N THR A 6 -25.29 25.10 24.32
CA THR A 6 -24.22 24.95 23.31
C THR A 6 -23.25 23.80 23.60
N THR A 7 -23.49 23.01 24.65
CA THR A 7 -22.53 22.01 25.16
C THR A 7 -22.54 20.65 24.44
N GLY A 8 -23.48 20.39 23.50
CA GLY A 8 -23.63 19.08 22.87
C GLY A 8 -22.67 18.77 21.71
N LEU A 9 -22.17 19.79 20.99
CA LEU A 9 -21.42 19.61 19.74
C LEU A 9 -19.95 19.23 19.94
N ALA A 10 -19.31 19.67 21.03
CA ALA A 10 -17.90 19.41 21.27
C ALA A 10 -17.60 17.93 21.63
N ALA A 11 -18.52 17.26 22.33
CA ALA A 11 -18.33 15.87 22.76
C ALA A 11 -18.41 14.86 21.59
N LEU A 12 -19.27 15.09 20.59
CA LEU A 12 -19.38 14.22 19.42
C LEU A 12 -18.16 14.30 18.48
N ALA A 13 -17.54 15.48 18.35
CA ALA A 13 -16.38 15.67 17.49
C ALA A 13 -15.15 14.91 18.00
N LEU A 14 -14.94 14.87 19.32
CA LEU A 14 -13.83 14.15 19.94
C LEU A 14 -13.98 12.62 19.82
N PHE A 15 -15.21 12.10 19.97
CA PHE A 15 -15.48 10.66 19.83
C PHE A 15 -15.25 10.17 18.39
N SER A 16 -15.62 10.98 17.41
CA SER A 16 -15.44 10.65 15.98
C SER A 16 -13.96 10.58 15.57
N ALA A 17 -13.11 11.46 16.11
CA ALA A 17 -11.67 11.46 15.84
C ALA A 17 -10.97 10.22 16.42
N MET A 18 -11.41 9.74 17.60
CA MET A 18 -10.82 8.55 18.24
C MET A 18 -11.11 7.26 17.46
N LEU A 19 -12.33 7.09 16.96
CA LEU A 19 -12.67 5.93 16.12
C LEU A 19 -11.89 5.91 14.80
N GLN A 20 -11.73 7.06 14.15
CA GLN A 20 -10.95 7.17 12.91
C GLN A 20 -9.47 6.82 13.14
N GLY A 21 -8.90 7.24 14.27
CA GLY A 21 -7.55 6.87 14.68
C GLY A 21 -7.40 5.35 14.86
N ALA A 22 -8.31 4.71 15.58
CA ALA A 22 -8.26 3.27 15.82
C ALA A 22 -8.28 2.45 14.51
N TRP A 23 -9.08 2.86 13.52
CA TRP A 23 -9.18 2.13 12.24
C TRP A 23 -7.93 2.33 11.38
N ALA A 24 -7.40 3.55 11.31
CA ALA A 24 -6.15 3.81 10.61
C ALA A 24 -4.97 3.03 11.22
N GLN A 25 -4.93 2.88 12.54
CA GLN A 25 -3.93 2.06 13.23
C GLN A 25 -4.11 0.57 12.92
N GLY A 26 -5.36 0.07 12.91
CA GLY A 26 -5.69 -1.31 12.54
C GLY A 26 -5.30 -1.65 11.10
N ASP A 27 -5.60 -0.75 10.16
CA ASP A 27 -5.25 -0.88 8.74
C ASP A 27 -3.73 -0.87 8.54
N GLY A 28 -3.01 0.02 9.23
CA GLY A 28 -1.56 0.05 9.21
C GLY A 28 -0.93 -1.24 9.74
N ALA A 29 -1.45 -1.79 10.84
CA ALA A 29 -0.98 -3.04 11.42
C ALA A 29 -1.23 -4.25 10.50
N LEU A 30 -2.41 -4.32 9.87
CA LEU A 30 -2.70 -5.34 8.85
C LEU A 30 -1.79 -5.18 7.63
N GLY A 31 -1.58 -3.96 7.15
CA GLY A 31 -0.69 -3.68 6.03
C GLY A 31 0.74 -4.13 6.29
N ALA A 32 1.26 -3.90 7.50
CA ALA A 32 2.57 -4.41 7.92
C ALA A 32 2.62 -5.95 7.91
N GLN A 33 1.59 -6.61 8.43
CA GLN A 33 1.50 -8.07 8.43
C GLN A 33 1.44 -8.65 7.01
N LEU A 34 0.72 -8.00 6.09
CA LEU A 34 0.67 -8.41 4.69
C LEU A 34 2.02 -8.21 4.00
N PHE A 35 2.70 -7.08 4.25
CA PHE A 35 4.02 -6.77 3.69
C PHE A 35 5.08 -7.81 4.09
N ASP A 36 5.08 -8.22 5.36
CA ASP A 36 6.00 -9.23 5.90
C ASP A 36 5.53 -10.69 5.67
N GLY A 37 4.34 -10.90 5.11
CA GLY A 37 3.71 -12.21 4.93
C GLY A 37 3.41 -12.96 6.24
N ARG A 38 3.04 -12.21 7.29
CA ARG A 38 2.43 -12.74 8.53
C ARG A 38 0.92 -12.91 8.39
N ALA A 39 0.29 -12.09 7.56
CA ALA A 39 -1.09 -12.27 7.12
C ALA A 39 -1.11 -12.89 5.71
N ALA A 40 -2.10 -13.74 5.42
CA ALA A 40 -2.21 -14.41 4.14
C ALA A 40 -2.54 -13.42 3.02
N LEU A 41 -1.73 -13.46 1.96
CA LEU A 41 -1.99 -12.77 0.71
C LEU A 41 -1.64 -13.72 -0.45
N PRO A 42 -2.62 -14.53 -0.92
CA PRO A 42 -2.38 -15.51 -1.97
C PRO A 42 -1.85 -14.84 -3.23
N ALA A 43 -0.85 -15.47 -3.86
CA ALA A 43 -0.22 -14.93 -5.05
C ALA A 43 0.24 -16.05 -6.00
N GLN A 44 0.45 -15.70 -7.25
CA GLN A 44 1.00 -16.58 -8.28
C GLN A 44 1.96 -15.82 -9.19
N LEU A 45 2.86 -16.53 -9.88
CA LEU A 45 3.63 -15.95 -10.97
C LEU A 45 2.82 -16.02 -12.27
N THR A 46 2.94 -14.97 -13.09
CA THR A 46 2.36 -14.92 -14.44
C THR A 46 2.85 -16.12 -15.26
N GLY A 47 1.94 -16.74 -16.03
CA GLY A 47 2.27 -17.84 -16.95
C GLY A 47 2.54 -19.21 -16.29
N ARG A 48 2.57 -19.31 -14.95
CA ARG A 48 2.82 -20.58 -14.25
C ARG A 48 1.57 -21.20 -13.62
N GLY A 49 0.52 -20.41 -13.35
CA GLY A 49 -0.73 -20.86 -12.74
C GLY A 49 -0.58 -21.52 -11.34
N LEU A 50 0.63 -21.51 -10.78
CA LEU A 50 0.96 -22.16 -9.52
C LEU A 50 0.92 -21.12 -8.41
N ALA A 51 0.13 -21.42 -7.38
CA ALA A 51 0.11 -20.63 -6.16
C ALA A 51 1.49 -20.65 -5.49
N LEU A 52 1.97 -19.48 -5.10
CA LEU A 52 3.20 -19.33 -4.34
C LEU A 52 2.92 -19.60 -2.85
N PRO A 53 3.86 -20.25 -2.14
CA PRO A 53 3.80 -20.28 -0.69
C PRO A 53 3.94 -18.85 -0.14
N VAL A 54 3.31 -18.57 1.00
CA VAL A 54 3.33 -17.25 1.65
C VAL A 54 4.76 -16.75 1.89
N THR A 55 5.70 -17.65 2.16
CA THR A 55 7.12 -17.32 2.35
C THR A 55 7.80 -16.79 1.09
N ALA A 56 7.31 -17.15 -0.11
CA ALA A 56 7.86 -16.69 -1.39
C ALA A 56 7.18 -15.42 -1.92
N SER A 57 5.92 -15.17 -1.55
CA SER A 57 5.13 -14.03 -2.05
C SER A 57 5.18 -12.77 -1.17
N ARG A 58 6.05 -12.71 -0.15
CA ARG A 58 6.15 -11.55 0.74
C ARG A 58 6.69 -10.33 -0.02
N CYS A 59 6.06 -9.18 0.17
CA CYS A 59 6.56 -7.92 -0.41
C CYS A 59 8.01 -7.64 0.04
N ALA A 60 8.31 -7.90 1.31
CA ALA A 60 9.62 -7.69 1.92
C ALA A 60 10.76 -8.52 1.29
N ASN A 61 10.46 -9.60 0.55
CA ASN A 61 11.49 -10.39 -0.14
C ASN A 61 12.13 -9.61 -1.31
N CYS A 62 11.38 -8.66 -1.89
CA CYS A 62 11.80 -7.93 -3.10
C CYS A 62 11.86 -6.42 -2.89
N HIS A 63 11.03 -5.87 -2.02
CA HIS A 63 10.86 -4.44 -1.82
C HIS A 63 11.35 -4.00 -0.45
N ARG A 64 11.92 -2.79 -0.40
CA ARG A 64 12.23 -2.08 0.86
C ARG A 64 11.19 -0.99 1.10
N ARG A 65 10.83 -0.76 2.37
CA ARG A 65 9.93 0.34 2.80
C ARG A 65 10.69 1.62 3.17
N ASP A 66 11.94 1.50 3.63
CA ASP A 66 12.69 2.63 4.20
C ASP A 66 13.67 3.30 3.23
N GLY A 67 13.70 4.64 3.33
CA GLY A 67 14.84 5.53 3.05
C GLY A 67 15.16 5.87 1.58
N PRO A 68 15.68 7.08 1.28
CA PRO A 68 16.06 7.49 -0.07
C PRO A 68 17.11 6.54 -0.66
N ALA A 69 17.27 6.55 -1.99
CA ALA A 69 18.25 5.75 -2.73
C ALA A 69 19.74 5.96 -2.30
N THR A 70 19.98 6.75 -1.26
CA THR A 70 21.29 7.17 -0.73
C THR A 70 21.69 6.50 0.59
N ALA A 71 20.88 5.61 1.19
CA ALA A 71 21.41 4.72 2.23
C ALA A 71 22.41 3.74 1.58
N ALA A 72 23.62 3.63 2.13
CA ALA A 72 24.71 2.74 1.69
C ALA A 72 24.20 1.33 1.32
N PRO A 73 24.87 0.58 0.41
CA PRO A 73 24.26 -0.53 -0.31
C PRO A 73 23.93 -1.70 0.63
N ALA A 74 22.75 -1.66 1.24
CA ALA A 74 22.03 -2.86 1.59
C ALA A 74 21.87 -3.67 0.31
N ALA A 75 21.96 -5.00 0.41
CA ALA A 75 21.90 -5.92 -0.72
C ALA A 75 20.84 -5.49 -1.76
N PRO A 76 21.13 -5.61 -3.08
CA PRO A 76 20.25 -5.12 -4.13
C PRO A 76 18.83 -5.67 -3.94
N SER A 77 17.86 -4.78 -3.75
CA SER A 77 16.45 -5.16 -3.73
C SER A 77 16.01 -5.51 -5.15
N PHE A 78 15.33 -6.66 -5.31
CA PHE A 78 14.84 -7.08 -6.63
C PHE A 78 13.78 -6.13 -7.21
N GLY A 79 13.04 -5.44 -6.35
CA GLY A 79 12.05 -4.44 -6.70
C GLY A 79 12.47 -3.02 -6.30
N PRO A 80 11.80 -1.99 -6.86
CA PRO A 80 11.98 -0.61 -6.41
C PRO A 80 11.54 -0.43 -4.96
N PRO A 81 12.09 0.57 -4.24
CA PRO A 81 11.63 0.88 -2.89
C PRO A 81 10.16 1.36 -2.92
N LEU A 82 9.36 0.89 -1.97
CA LEU A 82 7.96 1.26 -1.78
C LEU A 82 7.85 2.31 -0.67
N THR A 83 8.24 3.54 -1.01
CA THR A 83 8.12 4.70 -0.12
C THR A 83 6.85 5.47 -0.46
N ALA A 84 6.37 6.30 0.48
CA ALA A 84 5.28 7.22 0.20
C ALA A 84 5.56 8.10 -1.04
N ALA A 85 6.82 8.49 -1.24
CA ALA A 85 7.24 9.27 -2.40
C ALA A 85 7.18 8.47 -3.71
N SER A 86 7.67 7.22 -3.74
CA SER A 86 7.65 6.40 -4.97
C SER A 86 6.24 5.98 -5.39
N LEU A 87 5.30 5.94 -4.45
CA LEU A 87 3.90 5.63 -4.75
C LEU A 87 3.08 6.87 -5.11
N ARG A 88 3.20 7.96 -4.33
CA ARG A 88 2.27 9.10 -4.43
C ARG A 88 2.77 10.25 -5.28
N LYS A 89 4.09 10.37 -5.50
CA LYS A 89 4.62 11.47 -6.31
C LYS A 89 4.23 11.26 -7.77
N ARG A 90 3.74 12.33 -8.40
CA ARG A 90 3.48 12.36 -9.83
C ARG A 90 4.79 12.12 -10.60
N GLN A 91 4.82 11.06 -11.40
CA GLN A 91 6.01 10.60 -12.11
C GLN A 91 5.85 10.85 -13.62
N PRO A 92 6.79 11.57 -14.26
CA PRO A 92 6.75 11.81 -15.69
C PRO A 92 7.08 10.52 -16.47
N ARG A 93 6.55 10.40 -17.68
CA ARG A 93 6.85 9.30 -18.61
C ARG A 93 7.14 9.84 -20.00
N ARG A 94 7.86 9.06 -20.82
CA ARG A 94 8.06 9.41 -22.24
C ARG A 94 6.74 9.27 -22.98
N GLY A 95 6.37 10.30 -23.73
CA GLY A 95 5.25 10.27 -24.68
C GLY A 95 3.84 10.18 -24.07
N GLY A 96 3.65 10.52 -22.79
CA GLY A 96 2.33 10.49 -22.17
C GLY A 96 2.23 11.38 -20.93
N PRO A 97 1.00 11.58 -20.40
CA PRO A 97 0.79 12.36 -19.20
C PRO A 97 1.48 11.68 -18.01
N ALA A 98 1.94 12.49 -17.07
CA ALA A 98 2.49 11.99 -15.81
C ALA A 98 1.39 11.32 -14.99
N SER A 99 1.74 10.26 -14.27
CA SER A 99 0.81 9.48 -13.44
C SER A 99 1.35 9.30 -12.03
N ASN A 100 0.47 9.02 -11.07
CA ASN A 100 0.81 8.60 -9.72
C ASN A 100 -0.09 7.43 -9.34
N TYR A 101 0.30 6.68 -8.30
CA TYR A 101 -0.63 5.74 -7.71
C TYR A 101 -1.68 6.46 -6.87
N ASP A 102 -2.86 5.88 -6.87
CA ASP A 102 -3.88 5.97 -5.84
C ASP A 102 -4.19 4.54 -5.36
N ASN A 103 -5.10 4.39 -4.40
CA ASN A 103 -5.45 3.07 -3.88
C ASN A 103 -5.97 2.12 -4.96
N ALA A 104 -6.81 2.61 -5.88
CA ALA A 104 -7.43 1.80 -6.91
C ALA A 104 -6.42 1.29 -7.95
N SER A 105 -5.55 2.16 -8.45
CA SER A 105 -4.47 1.81 -9.38
C SER A 105 -3.39 0.96 -8.72
N PHE A 106 -3.11 1.16 -7.43
CA PHE A 106 -2.27 0.26 -6.65
C PHE A 106 -2.87 -1.15 -6.56
N CYS A 107 -4.17 -1.26 -6.23
CA CYS A 107 -4.84 -2.55 -6.14
C CYS A 107 -4.93 -3.25 -7.51
N ARG A 108 -5.15 -2.49 -8.59
CA ARG A 108 -5.05 -3.00 -9.96
C ARG A 108 -3.66 -3.57 -10.23
N LEU A 109 -2.60 -2.84 -9.91
CA LEU A 109 -1.23 -3.32 -10.09
C LEU A 109 -1.00 -4.65 -9.35
N LEU A 110 -1.44 -4.78 -8.09
CA LEU A 110 -1.27 -6.03 -7.34
C LEU A 110 -1.97 -7.21 -7.99
N ARG A 111 -3.17 -7.00 -8.54
CA ARG A 111 -3.99 -8.07 -9.14
C ARG A 111 -3.54 -8.42 -10.56
N THR A 112 -3.19 -7.43 -11.37
CA THR A 112 -3.00 -7.59 -12.81
C THR A 112 -1.56 -7.33 -13.28
N GLY A 113 -0.78 -6.60 -12.49
CA GLY A 113 0.54 -6.11 -12.87
C GLY A 113 0.52 -4.87 -13.73
N ILE A 114 -0.62 -4.20 -13.87
CA ILE A 114 -0.76 -3.00 -14.70
C ILE A 114 -0.69 -1.77 -13.81
N ASP A 115 0.30 -0.92 -14.07
CA ASP A 115 0.53 0.31 -13.31
C ASP A 115 -0.47 1.45 -13.67
N PRO A 116 -0.37 2.64 -13.05
CA PRO A 116 -1.21 3.80 -13.35
C PRO A 116 -1.04 4.34 -14.78
N ALA A 117 0.12 4.08 -15.39
CA ALA A 117 0.44 4.45 -16.77
C ALA A 117 0.03 3.38 -17.79
N PHE A 118 -0.65 2.31 -17.36
CA PHE A 118 -1.03 1.15 -18.16
C PHE A 118 0.16 0.34 -18.71
N VAL A 119 1.28 0.37 -17.99
CA VAL A 119 2.47 -0.42 -18.28
C VAL A 119 2.43 -1.72 -17.48
N LEU A 120 2.76 -2.85 -18.14
CA LEU A 120 2.94 -4.13 -17.47
C LEU A 120 4.27 -4.16 -16.71
N ILE A 121 4.21 -4.52 -15.44
CA ILE A 121 5.39 -4.74 -14.60
C ILE A 121 5.98 -6.13 -14.83
N ASP A 122 7.23 -6.29 -14.39
CA ASP A 122 8.00 -7.54 -14.45
C ASP A 122 7.17 -8.75 -13.98
N GLU A 123 7.22 -9.84 -14.76
CA GLU A 123 6.48 -11.07 -14.49
C GLU A 123 6.97 -11.81 -13.23
N ARG A 124 8.17 -11.47 -12.74
CA ARG A 124 8.70 -11.96 -11.47
C ARG A 124 8.01 -11.33 -10.27
N MET A 125 7.33 -10.19 -10.42
CA MET A 125 6.47 -9.67 -9.36
C MET A 125 5.19 -10.52 -9.30
N PRO A 126 4.83 -11.10 -8.14
CA PRO A 126 3.63 -11.91 -8.04
C PRO A 126 2.34 -11.14 -8.37
N ARG A 127 1.33 -11.86 -8.86
CA ARG A 127 -0.05 -11.39 -9.00
C ARG A 127 -0.86 -11.92 -7.83
N TYR A 128 -1.50 -11.02 -7.10
CA TYR A 128 -2.14 -11.32 -5.83
C TYR A 128 -3.66 -11.41 -5.96
N THR A 129 -4.26 -12.36 -5.25
CA THR A 129 -5.72 -12.43 -5.03
C THR A 129 -6.10 -11.54 -3.83
N ALA A 130 -5.70 -10.27 -3.89
CA ALA A 130 -5.93 -9.31 -2.81
C ALA A 130 -7.39 -8.83 -2.80
N THR A 131 -8.02 -8.72 -1.63
CA THR A 131 -9.30 -8.01 -1.45
C THR A 131 -9.09 -6.49 -1.41
N ASP A 132 -10.16 -5.71 -1.59
CA ASP A 132 -10.06 -4.25 -1.52
C ASP A 132 -9.60 -3.77 -0.13
N ALA A 133 -10.04 -4.45 0.94
CA ALA A 133 -9.59 -4.17 2.30
C ALA A 133 -8.09 -4.44 2.49
N GLN A 134 -7.56 -5.53 1.92
CA GLN A 134 -6.12 -5.80 1.97
C GLN A 134 -5.30 -4.77 1.18
N CYS A 135 -5.80 -4.34 0.01
CA CYS A 135 -5.21 -3.24 -0.75
C CYS A 135 -5.21 -1.92 0.04
N ALA A 136 -6.31 -1.60 0.72
CA ALA A 136 -6.42 -0.43 1.60
C ALA A 136 -5.42 -0.47 2.76
N ALA A 137 -5.33 -1.60 3.46
CA ALA A 137 -4.38 -1.80 4.56
C ALA A 137 -2.92 -1.62 4.10
N LEU A 138 -2.53 -2.24 2.98
CA LEU A 138 -1.21 -2.06 2.37
C LEU A 138 -0.96 -0.59 1.97
N TRP A 139 -1.95 0.06 1.37
CA TRP A 139 -1.83 1.47 0.95
C TRP A 139 -1.64 2.44 2.14
N VAL A 140 -2.36 2.20 3.24
CA VAL A 140 -2.19 2.96 4.50
C VAL A 140 -0.78 2.72 5.04
N TYR A 141 -0.36 1.45 5.15
CA TYR A 141 0.96 1.10 5.66
C TYR A 141 2.10 1.68 4.83
N LEU A 142 2.07 1.59 3.50
CA LEU A 142 3.13 2.10 2.63
C LEU A 142 3.10 3.64 2.49
N GLY A 143 1.97 4.26 2.81
CA GLY A 143 1.77 5.70 2.72
C GLY A 143 2.19 6.49 3.96
N GLY A 144 2.40 5.84 5.10
CA GLY A 144 2.89 6.45 6.32
C GLY A 144 4.42 6.56 6.34
N SER A 145 4.96 7.68 6.84
CA SER A 145 6.39 7.84 7.10
C SER A 145 6.83 6.83 8.16
N SER A 146 7.86 6.02 7.87
CA SER A 146 8.65 5.33 8.90
C SER A 146 9.36 6.35 9.78
#